data_AF-A0A966ZF18-F1
#
_entry.id   AF-A0A966ZF18-F1
#
_cell.length_a   1.000
_cell.length_b   1.000
_cell.length_c   1.000
_cell.angle_alpha   90.00
_cell.angle_beta   90.00
_cell.angle_gamma   90.00
#
_symmetry.space_group_name_H-M   'P 1'
#
loop_
_entity.id
_entity.type
_entity.pdbx_description
1 polymer ?
#
loop_
_entity_poly.entity_id
_entity_poly.type
_entity_poly.pdbx_seq_one_letter_code
_entity_poly.pdbx_strand_id
1 'polypeptide(L)'
;MSLLIFDLDGTLIDSRLDLANAVNATRAHTGREPLEHSLIFSYVGNGAPVLIRRALGEAAPQEDVDAALEFFLGWYRAHAVVHTVLYPG
;
A
#
# COMPACT_ATOMS: atom_id res chain seq x y z
N MET A 1 18.43 -27.57 -10.29
CA MET A 1 17.41 -26.63 -9.80
C MET A 1 16.37 -26.48 -10.89
N SER A 2 15.09 -26.79 -10.66
CA SER A 2 14.08 -26.83 -11.74
C SER A 2 13.00 -25.75 -11.64
N LEU A 3 12.86 -25.03 -10.51
CA LEU A 3 11.93 -23.90 -10.37
C LEU A 3 12.34 -22.98 -9.21
N LEU A 4 12.24 -21.67 -9.43
CA LEU A 4 12.34 -20.62 -8.40
C LEU A 4 11.09 -19.72 -8.55
N ILE A 5 10.42 -19.44 -7.43
CA ILE A 5 9.28 -18.52 -7.36
C ILE A 5 9.67 -17.38 -6.43
N PHE A 6 9.52 -16.15 -6.91
CA PHE A 6 9.83 -14.95 -6.16
C PHE A 6 8.55 -14.20 -5.87
N ASP A 7 8.45 -13.70 -4.64
CA ASP A 7 7.58 -12.58 -4.34
C ASP A 7 8.13 -11.30 -5.00
N LEU A 8 7.31 -10.26 -5.15
CA LEU A 8 7.68 -9.02 -5.82
C LEU A 8 8.04 -7.93 -4.80
N ASP A 9 7.04 -7.42 -4.09
CA ASP A 9 7.17 -6.29 -3.16
C ASP A 9 7.97 -6.67 -1.92
N GLY A 10 9.07 -5.96 -1.65
CA GLY A 10 9.94 -6.30 -0.53
C GLY A 10 10.89 -7.48 -0.79
N THR A 11 10.83 -8.09 -1.97
CA THR A 11 11.75 -9.16 -2.41
C THR A 11 12.58 -8.73 -3.62
N LEU A 12 11.94 -8.38 -4.74
CA LEU A 12 12.61 -7.93 -5.96
C LEU A 12 12.64 -6.40 -6.07
N ILE A 13 11.62 -5.73 -5.55
CA ILE A 13 11.48 -4.26 -5.59
C ILE A 13 11.29 -3.67 -4.19
N ASP A 14 11.84 -2.49 -3.96
CA ASP A 14 11.47 -1.62 -2.84
C ASP A 14 10.37 -0.64 -3.29
N SER A 15 9.12 -1.07 -3.17
CA SER A 15 7.90 -0.29 -3.52
C SER A 15 7.27 0.43 -2.33
N ARG A 16 7.89 0.34 -1.15
CA ARG A 16 7.28 0.73 0.12
C ARG A 16 6.89 2.20 0.16
N LEU A 17 7.70 3.07 -0.44
CA LEU A 17 7.43 4.51 -0.46
C LEU A 17 6.22 4.87 -1.33
N ASP A 18 6.09 4.28 -2.53
CA ASP A 18 4.93 4.52 -3.39
C ASP A 18 3.64 3.93 -2.78
N LEU A 19 3.73 2.78 -2.10
CA LEU A 19 2.62 2.24 -1.31
C LEU A 19 2.21 3.19 -0.17
N ALA A 20 3.17 3.74 0.58
CA ALA A 20 2.88 4.67 1.66
C ALA A 20 2.26 5.98 1.15
N ASN A 21 2.76 6.51 0.03
CA ASN A 21 2.19 7.69 -0.62
C ASN A 21 0.75 7.43 -1.06
N ALA A 22 0.45 6.27 -1.64
CA ALA A 22 -0.91 5.89 -2.03
C ALA A 22 -1.85 5.75 -0.83
N VAL A 23 -1.37 5.17 0.28
CA VAL A 23 -2.15 5.10 1.52
C VAL A 23 -2.43 6.50 2.07
N ASN A 24 -1.44 7.39 2.13
CA ASN A 24 -1.64 8.74 2.63
C ASN A 24 -2.51 9.60 1.70
N ALA A 25 -2.44 9.40 0.38
CA ALA A 25 -3.39 9.99 -0.56
C ALA A 25 -4.82 9.51 -0.29
N THR A 26 -5.00 8.23 0.01
CA THR A 26 -6.31 7.64 0.36
C THR A 26 -6.85 8.18 1.68
N ARG A 27 -5.99 8.35 2.69
CA ARG A 27 -6.36 8.96 3.96
C ARG A 27 -6.79 10.42 3.78
N ALA A 28 -6.04 11.19 2.99
CA ALA A 28 -6.42 12.56 2.64
C ALA A 28 -7.76 12.62 1.89
N HIS A 29 -7.98 11.72 0.92
CA HIS A 29 -9.25 11.61 0.19
C HIS A 29 -10.45 11.34 1.10
N THR A 30 -10.23 10.60 2.20
CA THR A 30 -11.26 10.26 3.19
C THR A 30 -11.27 11.18 4.41
N GLY A 31 -10.61 12.34 4.34
CA GLY A 31 -10.61 13.36 5.40
C GLY A 31 -9.83 12.98 6.66
N ARG A 32 -8.86 12.07 6.55
CA ARG A 32 -8.03 11.59 7.65
C ARG A 32 -6.61 12.14 7.55
N GLU A 33 -6.02 12.45 8.71
CA GLU A 33 -4.61 12.83 8.81
C GLU A 33 -3.68 11.73 8.28
N PRO A 34 -2.52 12.08 7.71
CA PRO A 34 -1.56 11.11 7.21
C PRO A 34 -1.01 10.25 8.35
N LEU A 35 -0.57 9.04 8.00
CA LEU A 35 0.21 8.19 8.89
C LEU A 35 1.70 8.31 8.56
N GLU A 36 2.51 8.10 9.58
CA GLU A 36 3.95 7.92 9.42
C GLU A 36 4.25 6.76 8.47
N HIS A 37 5.21 6.95 7.58
CA HIS A 37 5.58 5.94 6.58
C HIS A 37 6.01 4.63 7.25
N SER A 38 6.76 4.70 8.35
CA SER A 38 7.18 3.52 9.13
C SER A 38 6.01 2.67 9.62
N LEU A 39 4.90 3.32 10.01
CA LEU A 39 3.68 2.62 10.41
C LEU A 39 3.02 1.94 9.21
N ILE A 40 2.92 2.63 8.08
CA ILE A 40 2.35 2.05 6.85
C ILE A 40 3.18 0.86 6.37
N PHE A 41 4.51 0.95 6.45
CA PHE A 41 5.42 -0.15 6.07
C PHE A 41 5.16 -1.40 6.91
N SER A 42 4.78 -1.25 8.19
CA SER A 42 4.41 -2.39 9.06
C SER A 42 3.12 -3.10 8.64
N TYR A 43 2.32 -2.49 7.76
CA TYR A 43 1.06 -3.05 7.28
C TYR A 43 1.22 -3.87 5.98
N VAL A 44 2.32 -3.67 5.24
CA VAL A 44 2.59 -4.31 3.95
C VAL A 44 2.78 -5.83 4.11
N GLY A 45 2.37 -6.60 3.10
CA GLY A 45 2.55 -8.06 3.03
C GLY A 45 1.28 -8.90 3.21
N ASN A 46 0.14 -8.29 3.58
CA ASN A 46 -1.16 -8.99 3.75
C ASN A 46 -2.19 -8.63 2.67
N GLY A 47 -1.75 -8.03 1.56
CA GLY A 47 -2.59 -7.55 0.47
C GLY A 47 -3.25 -6.19 0.71
N ALA A 48 -3.72 -5.57 -0.38
CA ALA A 48 -4.27 -4.22 -0.38
C ALA A 48 -5.52 -4.03 0.51
N PRO A 49 -6.49 -4.97 0.59
CA PRO A 49 -7.65 -4.80 1.47
C PRO A 49 -7.27 -4.72 2.95
N VAL A 50 -6.30 -5.53 3.40
CA VAL A 50 -5.82 -5.51 4.79
C VAL A 50 -5.04 -4.22 5.07
N LEU A 51 -4.23 -3.77 4.11
CA LEU A 51 -3.51 -2.50 4.18
C LEU A 51 -4.48 -1.33 4.39
N ILE A 52 -5.54 -1.23 3.58
CA ILE A 52 -6.52 -0.13 3.68
C ILE A 52 -7.36 -0.22 4.95
N ARG A 53 -7.78 -1.42 5.38
CA ARG A 53 -8.46 -1.57 6.68
C ARG A 53 -7.62 -1.03 7.83
N ARG A 54 -6.36 -1.43 7.91
CA ARG A 54 -5.43 -0.94 8.95
C ARG A 54 -5.22 0.57 8.83
N ALA A 55 -5.12 1.07 7.61
CA ALA A 55 -4.95 2.48 7.32
C ALA A 55 -6.22 3.32 7.54
N LEU A 56 -7.43 2.77 7.63
CA LEU A 56 -8.64 3.51 8.04
C LEU A 56 -8.98 3.32 9.52
N GLY A 57 -8.47 2.24 10.12
CA GLY A 57 -8.76 1.79 11.47
C GLY A 57 -9.77 0.64 11.47
N GLU A 58 -9.62 -0.31 12.40
CA GLU A 58 -10.44 -1.53 12.47
C GLU A 58 -11.94 -1.26 12.68
N ALA A 59 -12.31 -0.09 13.19
CA ALA A 59 -13.70 0.33 13.39
C ALA A 59 -14.35 0.97 12.16
N ALA A 60 -13.60 1.15 11.05
CA ALA A 60 -14.14 1.73 9.83
C ALA A 60 -15.24 0.82 9.23
N PRO A 61 -16.40 1.38 8.82
CA PRO A 61 -17.42 0.64 8.09
C PRO A 61 -16.85 -0.06 6.86
N GLN A 62 -17.40 -1.23 6.51
CA GLN A 62 -16.94 -1.99 5.35
C GLN A 62 -17.06 -1.19 4.05
N GLU A 63 -18.16 -0.43 3.91
CA GLU A 63 -18.41 0.43 2.76
C GLU A 63 -17.32 1.50 2.57
N ASP A 64 -16.82 2.10 3.67
CA ASP A 64 -15.72 3.06 3.63
C ASP A 64 -14.41 2.39 3.23
N VAL A 65 -14.15 1.16 3.71
CA VAL A 65 -12.96 0.38 3.35
C VAL A 65 -12.97 0.04 1.86
N ASP A 66 -14.12 -0.36 1.32
CA ASP A 66 -14.27 -0.73 -0.09
C ASP A 66 -14.09 0.49 -1.01
N ALA A 67 -14.73 1.62 -0.68
CA ALA A 67 -14.57 2.87 -1.43
C ALA A 67 -13.12 3.40 -1.38
N ALA A 68 -12.48 3.34 -0.21
CA ALA A 68 -11.08 3.73 -0.06
C ALA A 68 -10.13 2.79 -0.81
N LEU A 69 -10.43 1.49 -0.86
CA LEU A 69 -9.64 0.53 -1.61
C LEU A 69 -9.70 0.81 -3.12
N GLU A 70 -10.87 1.16 -3.64
CA GLU A 70 -11.02 1.56 -5.05
C GLU A 70 -10.16 2.80 -5.36
N PHE A 71 -10.26 3.83 -4.53
CA PHE A 71 -9.44 5.04 -4.68
C PHE A 71 -7.94 4.72 -4.61
N PHE A 72 -7.53 3.94 -3.61
CA PHE A 72 -6.14 3.51 -3.42
C PHE A 72 -5.60 2.81 -4.66
N LEU A 73 -6.35 1.85 -5.22
CA LEU A 73 -5.92 1.09 -6.40
C LEU A 73 -5.76 2.00 -7.62
N GLY A 74 -6.68 2.96 -7.81
CA GLY A 74 -6.60 3.95 -8.88
C GLY A 74 -5.35 4.84 -8.73
N TRP A 75 -5.15 5.39 -7.53
CA TRP A 75 -4.02 6.27 -7.26
C TRP A 75 -2.68 5.53 -7.35
N TYR A 76 -2.58 4.35 -6.74
CA TYR A 76 -1.35 3.56 -6.75
C TYR A 76 -0.96 3.15 -8.17
N ARG A 77 -1.91 2.70 -9.01
CA ARG A 77 -1.61 2.36 -10.41
C ARG A 77 -1.01 3.52 -11.20
N ALA A 78 -1.45 4.75 -10.94
CA ALA A 78 -0.93 5.93 -11.61
C ALA A 78 0.47 6.35 -11.11
N HIS A 79 0.89 5.89 -9.91
CA HIS A 79 2.11 6.36 -9.24
C HIS A 79 3.01 5.21 -8.72
N ALA A 80 2.80 3.97 -9.15
CA ALA A 80 3.46 2.79 -8.58
C ALA A 80 4.99 2.72 -8.82
N VAL A 81 5.52 3.55 -9.72
CA VAL A 81 6.92 3.51 -10.18
C VAL A 81 7.61 4.87 -10.09
N VAL A 82 7.14 5.74 -9.19
CA VAL A 82 7.75 7.06 -9.00
C VAL A 82 9.02 6.95 -8.15
N HIS A 83 8.95 6.15 -7.09
CA HIS A 83 10.07 5.90 -6.16
C HIS A 83 10.45 4.43 -6.08
N THR A 84 9.64 3.52 -6.61
CA THR A 84 9.94 2.09 -6.64
C THR A 84 11.26 1.82 -7.37
N VAL A 85 12.15 1.07 -6.71
CA VAL A 85 13.45 0.67 -7.25
C VAL A 85 13.66 -0.83 -7.10
N LEU A 86 14.56 -1.41 -7.91
CA LEU A 86 15.02 -2.79 -7.71
C LEU A 86 15.94 -2.87 -6.49
N TYR A 87 15.89 -3.96 -5.73
CA TYR A 87 16.93 -4.24 -4.74
C TYR A 87 18.27 -4.56 -5.42
N PRO A 88 19.41 -4.26 -4.77
CA PRO A 88 20.71 -4.76 -5.23
C PRO A 88 20.72 -6.29 -5.29
N GLY A 89 21.34 -6.84 -6.35
CA GLY A 89 21.47 -8.29 -6.58
C GLY A 89 22.92 -8.75 -6.48
#